data_AF-A0A1E2SK48-F1
#
_entry.id   AF-A0A1E2SK48-F1
#
_cell.length_a   1.000
_cell.length_b   1.000
_cell.length_c   1.000
_cell.angle_alpha   90.00
_cell.angle_beta   90.00
_cell.angle_gamma   90.00
#
_symmetry.space_group_name_H-M   'P 1'
#
loop_
_entity.id
_entity.type
_entity.pdbx_description
1 polymer ?
#
loop_
_entity_poly.entity_id
_entity_poly.type
_entity_poly.pdbx_seq_one_letter_code
_entity_poly.pdbx_strand_id
1 'polypeptide(L)'
;MRSGALDQIQTILGEPSGDAISGRLQTFWNAWQSVANRPGSSAPVGVLLGQATTLASTIATAYKALQSQWSQTSSQLTTTVSQLNADIAHIADLNGQIRTAIAAGGNANELIDQRNVAAQRLAKRAGGRVDIAGDNTISVSIGGIAVVQGTSFEQVRVSGGTQLETAGASPVGLVLASDPSGPALTPSTGEIAGLVSLLGAANASGTGGALAETTAHLDQLATGLATRVNAISRTGVSSTGATGLDFFAIGASPALSLTVIPADPSGVATGAAGAGKLDGTVADKISQIGNAAGSPDAAWSAAVVQLGTRADVESSQASLDSAALDSATAAQQSLESVDLDEETMNLLSYQHAYQGASRVMSALEEVLDQLINHTGHVGIT
;
A
#
# COMPACT_ATOMS: atom_id res chain seq x y z
N MET A 1 -2.89 -5.32 -3.34
CA MET A 1 -2.06 -4.13 -3.06
C MET A 1 -0.81 -4.45 -2.25
N ARG A 2 -0.91 -5.06 -1.05
CA ARG A 2 0.27 -5.35 -0.20
C ARG A 2 1.32 -6.23 -0.88
N SER A 3 0.91 -7.36 -1.46
CA SER A 3 1.81 -8.25 -2.23
C SER A 3 2.59 -7.48 -3.30
N GLY A 4 1.90 -6.76 -4.20
CA GLY A 4 2.57 -6.02 -5.26
C GLY A 4 3.53 -4.92 -4.77
N ALA A 5 3.26 -4.31 -3.62
CA ALA A 5 4.20 -3.35 -3.01
C ALA A 5 5.44 -4.05 -2.42
N LEU A 6 5.28 -5.24 -1.84
CA LEU A 6 6.40 -6.05 -1.35
C LEU A 6 7.28 -6.55 -2.51
N ASP A 7 6.67 -6.97 -3.62
CA ASP A 7 7.40 -7.34 -4.84
C ASP A 7 8.20 -6.16 -5.41
N GLN A 8 7.63 -4.95 -5.35
CA GLN A 8 8.34 -3.72 -5.72
C GLN A 8 9.53 -3.44 -4.79
N ILE A 9 9.37 -3.62 -3.48
CA ILE A 9 10.48 -3.48 -2.51
C ILE A 9 11.58 -4.50 -2.83
N GLN A 10 11.23 -5.77 -3.08
CA GLN A 10 12.19 -6.81 -3.47
C GLN A 10 12.92 -6.45 -4.77
N THR A 11 12.20 -5.90 -5.76
CA THR A 11 12.79 -5.43 -7.02
C THR A 11 13.77 -4.28 -6.81
N ILE A 12 13.43 -3.33 -5.92
CA ILE A 12 14.32 -2.21 -5.55
C ILE A 12 15.60 -2.72 -4.91
N LEU A 13 15.51 -3.73 -4.03
CA LEU A 13 16.67 -4.29 -3.36
C LEU A 13 17.52 -5.20 -4.26
N GLY A 14 16.88 -5.91 -5.21
CA GLY A 14 17.56 -6.81 -6.15
C GLY A 14 18.26 -7.99 -5.47
N GLU A 15 17.81 -8.38 -4.28
CA GLU A 15 18.41 -9.45 -3.48
C GLU A 15 17.82 -10.83 -3.85
N PRO A 16 18.63 -11.91 -3.91
CA PRO A 16 20.09 -11.94 -3.82
C PRO A 16 20.73 -11.77 -5.21
N SER A 17 21.56 -10.74 -5.39
CA SER A 17 22.41 -10.60 -6.60
C SER A 17 23.78 -10.06 -6.25
N GLY A 18 24.77 -10.33 -7.11
CA GLY A 18 26.15 -9.84 -6.91
C GLY A 18 26.28 -8.31 -6.91
N ASP A 19 25.32 -7.61 -7.54
CA ASP A 19 25.26 -6.15 -7.57
C ASP A 19 24.42 -5.54 -6.44
N ALA A 20 23.63 -6.36 -5.73
CA ALA A 20 22.87 -5.96 -4.56
C ALA A 20 23.76 -5.79 -3.32
N ILE A 21 23.17 -5.30 -2.23
CA ILE A 21 23.88 -4.93 -1.01
C ILE A 21 24.67 -6.11 -0.45
N SER A 22 24.11 -7.32 -0.44
CA SER A 22 24.81 -8.53 0.01
C SER A 22 26.10 -8.81 -0.77
N GLY A 23 26.06 -8.74 -2.11
CA GLY A 23 27.24 -8.91 -2.97
C GLY A 23 28.26 -7.78 -2.84
N ARG A 24 27.79 -6.54 -2.65
CA ARG A 24 28.65 -5.37 -2.40
C ARG A 24 29.37 -5.46 -1.06
N LEU A 25 28.70 -5.97 -0.02
CA LEU A 25 29.31 -6.23 1.29
C LEU A 25 30.43 -7.27 1.18
N GLN A 26 30.17 -8.40 0.50
CA GLN A 26 31.20 -9.42 0.27
C GLN A 26 32.42 -8.85 -0.47
N THR A 27 32.18 -8.03 -1.51
CA THR A 27 33.25 -7.37 -2.27
C THR A 27 34.04 -6.38 -1.40
N PHE A 28 33.38 -5.64 -0.52
CA PHE A 28 34.01 -4.74 0.45
C PHE A 28 34.90 -5.48 1.45
N TRP A 29 34.43 -6.59 2.04
CA TRP A 29 35.25 -7.39 2.96
C TRP A 29 36.45 -8.04 2.26
N ASN A 30 36.28 -8.53 1.04
CA ASN A 30 37.37 -9.06 0.22
C ASN A 30 38.42 -7.99 -0.11
N ALA A 31 38.00 -6.73 -0.31
CA ALA A 31 38.92 -5.61 -0.52
C ALA A 31 39.76 -5.33 0.74
N TRP A 32 39.17 -5.39 1.94
CA TRP A 32 39.92 -5.33 3.20
C TRP A 32 40.92 -6.49 3.34
N GLN A 33 40.53 -7.72 2.99
CA GLN A 33 41.45 -8.86 3.00
C GLN A 33 42.62 -8.65 2.02
N SER A 34 42.35 -8.05 0.86
CA SER A 34 43.36 -7.75 -0.15
C SER A 34 44.38 -6.71 0.35
N VAL A 35 43.92 -5.73 1.14
CA VAL A 35 44.80 -4.76 1.83
C VAL A 35 45.65 -5.45 2.90
N ALA A 36 45.04 -6.33 3.71
CA ALA A 36 45.74 -7.09 4.74
C ALA A 36 46.87 -7.97 4.17
N ASN A 37 46.62 -8.60 3.02
CA ASN A 37 47.58 -9.49 2.36
C ASN A 37 48.72 -8.75 1.62
N ARG A 38 48.59 -7.44 1.40
CA ARG A 38 49.56 -6.62 0.64
C ARG A 38 49.86 -5.31 1.36
N PRO A 39 50.34 -5.37 2.62
CA PRO A 39 50.51 -4.18 3.44
C PRO A 39 51.58 -3.25 2.85
N GLY A 40 51.37 -1.95 2.99
CA GLY A 40 52.23 -0.91 2.42
C GLY A 40 51.99 -0.62 0.92
N SER A 41 51.14 -1.38 0.23
CA SER A 41 50.75 -1.11 -1.16
C SER A 41 49.53 -0.17 -1.22
N SER A 42 49.62 0.91 -2.00
CA SER A 42 48.51 1.85 -2.19
C SER A 42 47.42 1.33 -3.14
N ALA A 43 47.75 0.41 -4.04
CA ALA A 43 46.80 -0.07 -5.05
C ALA A 43 45.60 -0.85 -4.47
N PRO A 44 45.77 -1.84 -3.56
CA PRO A 44 44.66 -2.51 -2.90
C PRO A 44 43.79 -1.55 -2.08
N VAL A 45 44.39 -0.52 -1.48
CA VAL A 45 43.67 0.50 -0.72
C VAL A 45 42.81 1.37 -1.65
N GLY A 46 43.33 1.74 -2.83
CA GLY A 46 42.54 2.43 -3.85
C GLY A 46 41.31 1.62 -4.29
N VAL A 47 41.46 0.31 -4.48
CA VAL A 47 40.33 -0.59 -4.77
C VAL A 47 39.34 -0.59 -3.60
N LEU A 48 39.82 -0.72 -2.36
CA LEU A 48 38.98 -0.67 -1.16
C LEU A 48 38.14 0.60 -1.08
N LEU A 49 38.75 1.78 -1.27
CA LEU A 49 38.02 3.06 -1.22
C LEU A 49 36.95 3.14 -2.31
N GLY A 50 37.24 2.64 -3.51
CA GLY A 50 36.25 2.51 -4.58
C GLY A 50 35.08 1.62 -4.19
N GLN A 51 35.35 0.40 -3.69
CA GLN A 51 34.30 -0.53 -3.29
C GLN A 51 33.47 -0.02 -2.11
N ALA A 52 34.10 0.64 -1.14
CA ALA A 52 33.42 1.26 -0.01
C ALA A 52 32.48 2.39 -0.48
N THR A 53 32.93 3.20 -1.42
CA THR A 53 32.12 4.28 -2.02
C THR A 53 30.95 3.70 -2.81
N THR A 54 31.16 2.64 -3.59
CA THR A 54 30.09 1.93 -4.30
C THR A 54 29.07 1.36 -3.35
N LEU A 55 29.49 0.67 -2.28
CA LEU A 55 28.59 0.12 -1.26
C LEU A 55 27.72 1.22 -0.62
N ALA A 56 28.33 2.32 -0.18
CA ALA A 56 27.61 3.45 0.41
C ALA A 56 26.60 4.06 -0.57
N SER A 57 26.98 4.21 -1.84
CA SER A 57 26.09 4.71 -2.90
C SER A 57 24.92 3.76 -3.17
N THR A 58 25.15 2.44 -3.18
CA THR A 58 24.10 1.42 -3.35
C THR A 58 23.09 1.49 -2.21
N ILE A 59 23.53 1.59 -0.95
CA ILE A 59 22.65 1.74 0.22
C ILE A 59 21.81 3.01 0.11
N ALA A 60 22.45 4.16 -0.20
CA ALA A 60 21.75 5.43 -0.34
C ALA A 60 20.74 5.42 -1.51
N THR A 61 21.05 4.74 -2.60
CA THR A 61 20.17 4.60 -3.77
C THR A 61 18.94 3.77 -3.44
N ALA A 62 19.11 2.62 -2.78
CA ALA A 62 18.00 1.79 -2.32
C ALA A 62 17.08 2.58 -1.37
N TYR A 63 17.64 3.35 -0.44
CA TYR A 63 16.87 4.20 0.47
C TYR A 63 16.03 5.25 -0.28
N LYS A 64 16.64 5.96 -1.24
CA LYS A 64 15.93 6.97 -2.06
C LYS A 64 14.80 6.36 -2.90
N ALA A 65 15.01 5.16 -3.43
CA ALA A 65 13.98 4.44 -4.16
C ALA A 65 12.77 4.13 -3.25
N LEU A 66 13.02 3.73 -1.98
CA LEU A 66 11.95 3.51 -0.99
C LEU A 66 11.24 4.80 -0.58
N GLN A 67 11.95 5.92 -0.45
CA GLN A 67 11.33 7.24 -0.24
C GLN A 67 10.42 7.65 -1.42
N SER A 68 10.84 7.38 -2.64
CA SER A 68 10.04 7.63 -3.84
C SER A 68 8.78 6.76 -3.84
N GLN A 69 8.93 5.48 -3.53
CA GLN A 69 7.82 4.53 -3.41
C GLN A 69 6.82 4.95 -2.32
N TRP A 70 7.31 5.44 -1.18
CA TRP A 70 6.47 6.01 -0.12
C TRP A 70 5.64 7.19 -0.65
N SER A 71 6.29 8.15 -1.30
CA SER A 71 5.63 9.34 -1.83
C SER A 71 4.56 8.97 -2.87
N GLN A 72 4.86 7.99 -3.74
CA GLN A 72 3.89 7.46 -4.71
C GLN A 72 2.71 6.77 -4.02
N THR A 73 2.96 5.96 -2.99
CA THR A 73 1.92 5.26 -2.21
C THR A 73 1.03 6.26 -1.45
N SER A 74 1.61 7.31 -0.87
CA SER A 74 0.88 8.40 -0.21
C SER A 74 0.01 9.20 -1.18
N SER A 75 0.51 9.45 -2.40
CA SER A 75 -0.27 10.09 -3.46
C SER A 75 -1.44 9.20 -3.89
N GLN A 76 -1.19 7.91 -4.12
CA GLN A 76 -2.23 6.93 -4.44
C GLN A 76 -3.30 6.87 -3.35
N LEU A 77 -2.91 6.84 -2.07
CA LEU A 77 -3.86 6.89 -0.95
C LEU A 77 -4.75 8.14 -1.02
N THR A 78 -4.16 9.31 -1.29
CA THR A 78 -4.91 10.57 -1.40
C THR A 78 -5.91 10.52 -2.56
N THR A 79 -5.51 9.99 -3.72
CA THR A 79 -6.40 9.79 -4.87
C THR A 79 -7.51 8.80 -4.56
N THR A 80 -7.21 7.65 -3.96
CA THR A 80 -8.20 6.64 -3.61
C THR A 80 -9.21 7.17 -2.57
N VAL A 81 -8.77 8.00 -1.61
CA VAL A 81 -9.68 8.70 -0.66
C VAL A 81 -10.54 9.75 -1.36
N SER A 82 -10.02 10.48 -2.35
CA SER A 82 -10.84 11.40 -3.15
C SER A 82 -11.93 10.66 -3.92
N GLN A 83 -11.61 9.49 -4.49
CA GLN A 83 -12.59 8.65 -5.20
C GLN A 83 -13.61 8.05 -4.23
N LEU A 84 -13.18 7.63 -3.03
CA LEU A 84 -14.06 7.21 -1.94
C LEU A 84 -15.08 8.30 -1.59
N ASN A 85 -14.63 9.55 -1.42
CA ASN A 85 -15.52 10.67 -1.10
C ASN A 85 -16.55 10.95 -2.20
N ALA A 86 -16.20 10.72 -3.46
CA ALA A 86 -17.14 10.84 -4.58
C ALA A 86 -18.23 9.75 -4.51
N ASP A 87 -17.85 8.49 -4.24
CA ASP A 87 -18.82 7.40 -4.05
C ASP A 87 -19.72 7.66 -2.81
N ILE A 88 -19.17 8.15 -1.70
CA ILE A 88 -19.91 8.55 -0.49
C ILE A 88 -20.99 9.60 -0.82
N ALA A 89 -20.60 10.68 -1.50
CA ALA A 89 -21.53 11.76 -1.86
C ALA A 89 -22.62 11.27 -2.83
N HIS A 90 -22.24 10.43 -3.81
CA HIS A 90 -23.17 9.88 -4.79
C HIS A 90 -24.22 8.95 -4.15
N ILE A 91 -23.82 8.12 -3.17
CA ILE A 91 -24.75 7.29 -2.42
C ILE A 91 -25.78 8.13 -1.66
N ALA A 92 -25.34 9.20 -0.99
CA ALA A 92 -26.24 10.08 -0.25
C ALA A 92 -27.24 10.81 -1.17
N ASP A 93 -26.79 11.24 -2.36
CA ASP A 93 -27.64 11.82 -3.39
C ASP A 93 -28.68 10.81 -3.90
N LEU A 94 -28.25 9.60 -4.27
CA LEU A 94 -29.13 8.51 -4.71
C LEU A 94 -30.15 8.12 -3.63
N ASN A 95 -29.76 8.08 -2.34
CA ASN A 95 -30.69 7.89 -1.24
C ASN A 95 -31.80 8.95 -1.24
N GLY A 96 -31.46 10.21 -1.54
CA GLY A 96 -32.44 11.31 -1.64
C GLY A 96 -33.39 11.14 -2.83
N GLN A 97 -32.84 10.78 -3.99
CA GLN A 97 -33.62 10.52 -5.20
C GLN A 97 -34.57 9.32 -5.03
N ILE A 98 -34.08 8.20 -4.49
CA ILE A 98 -34.87 6.99 -4.22
C ILE A 98 -36.02 7.31 -3.28
N ARG A 99 -35.73 7.98 -2.16
CA ARG A 99 -36.76 8.35 -1.18
C ARG A 99 -37.84 9.24 -1.81
N THR A 100 -37.44 10.19 -2.66
CA THR A 100 -38.37 11.09 -3.37
C THR A 100 -39.21 10.33 -4.41
N ALA A 101 -38.59 9.46 -5.20
CA ALA A 101 -39.27 8.67 -6.23
C ALA A 101 -40.31 7.71 -5.62
N ILE A 102 -39.97 7.02 -4.53
CA ILE A 102 -40.88 6.12 -3.82
C ILE A 102 -42.03 6.90 -3.17
N ALA A 103 -41.75 8.04 -2.53
CA ALA A 103 -42.78 8.88 -1.94
C ALA A 103 -43.78 9.43 -2.99
N ALA A 104 -43.33 9.62 -4.23
CA ALA A 104 -44.18 9.99 -5.36
C ALA A 104 -44.96 8.80 -5.99
N GLY A 105 -44.78 7.58 -5.47
CA GLY A 105 -45.40 6.35 -6.00
C GLY A 105 -44.74 5.81 -7.28
N GLY A 106 -43.55 6.30 -7.63
CA GLY A 106 -42.80 5.87 -8.81
C GLY A 106 -41.91 4.65 -8.58
N ASN A 107 -41.25 4.19 -9.65
CA ASN A 107 -40.24 3.12 -9.61
C ASN A 107 -38.85 3.73 -9.36
N ALA A 108 -38.09 3.16 -8.42
CA ALA A 108 -36.73 3.59 -8.06
C ALA A 108 -35.66 2.51 -8.29
N ASN A 109 -35.97 1.43 -9.01
CA ASN A 109 -35.10 0.27 -9.17
C ASN A 109 -33.76 0.64 -9.82
N GLU A 110 -33.78 1.39 -10.91
CA GLU A 110 -32.56 1.86 -11.58
C GLU A 110 -31.67 2.71 -10.64
N LEU A 111 -32.27 3.54 -9.80
CA LEU A 111 -31.54 4.34 -8.80
C LEU A 111 -30.96 3.44 -7.68
N ILE A 112 -31.70 2.42 -7.26
CA ILE A 112 -31.25 1.41 -6.30
C ILE A 112 -30.06 0.64 -6.87
N ASP A 113 -30.09 0.28 -8.15
CA ASP A 113 -29.00 -0.43 -8.82
C ASP A 113 -27.74 0.45 -8.90
N GLN A 114 -27.88 1.71 -9.32
CA GLN A 114 -26.78 2.67 -9.33
C GLN A 114 -26.18 2.86 -7.93
N ARG A 115 -27.03 2.89 -6.88
CA ARG A 115 -26.59 3.00 -5.49
C ARG A 115 -25.83 1.76 -5.05
N ASN A 116 -26.32 0.57 -5.41
CA ASN A 116 -25.67 -0.69 -5.08
C ASN A 116 -24.29 -0.78 -5.74
N VAL A 117 -24.16 -0.37 -7.01
CA VAL A 117 -22.86 -0.30 -7.70
C VAL A 117 -21.92 0.69 -7.01
N ALA A 118 -22.41 1.87 -6.60
CA ALA A 118 -21.60 2.84 -5.86
C ALA A 118 -21.16 2.29 -4.49
N ALA A 119 -22.04 1.61 -3.77
CA ALA A 119 -21.73 0.96 -2.50
C ALA A 119 -20.70 -0.17 -2.67
N GLN A 120 -20.77 -0.96 -3.75
CA GLN A 120 -19.76 -1.97 -4.08
C GLN A 120 -18.39 -1.34 -4.37
N ARG A 121 -18.33 -0.23 -5.12
CA ARG A 121 -17.07 0.50 -5.35
C ARG A 121 -16.48 1.04 -4.05
N LEU A 122 -17.31 1.61 -3.19
CA LEU A 122 -16.92 2.06 -1.86
C LEU A 122 -16.32 0.92 -1.04
N ALA A 123 -17.00 -0.23 -0.99
CA ALA A 123 -16.55 -1.41 -0.26
C ALA A 123 -15.21 -1.95 -0.77
N LYS A 124 -14.96 -1.94 -2.09
CA LYS A 124 -13.65 -2.31 -2.67
C LYS A 124 -12.53 -1.37 -2.22
N ARG A 125 -12.82 -0.07 -2.05
CA ARG A 125 -11.82 0.95 -1.67
C ARG A 125 -11.53 0.98 -0.18
N ALA A 126 -12.54 1.06 0.66
CA ALA A 126 -12.39 1.31 2.09
C ALA A 126 -12.87 0.16 2.97
N GLY A 127 -13.41 -0.91 2.37
CA GLY A 127 -14.29 -1.81 3.10
C GLY A 127 -15.53 -1.06 3.59
N GLY A 128 -16.12 -1.57 4.67
CA GLY A 128 -17.22 -0.94 5.35
C GLY A 128 -18.46 -1.82 5.43
N ARG A 129 -19.41 -1.35 6.24
CA ARG A 129 -20.69 -2.03 6.47
C ARG A 129 -21.80 -1.14 5.92
N VAL A 130 -22.69 -1.75 5.15
CA VAL A 130 -23.90 -1.13 4.65
C VAL A 130 -25.08 -1.70 5.43
N ASP A 131 -25.93 -0.82 5.95
CA ASP A 131 -27.18 -1.19 6.60
C ASP A 131 -28.33 -0.44 5.90
N ILE A 132 -29.42 -1.15 5.62
CA ILE A 132 -30.60 -0.59 4.95
C ILE A 132 -31.58 -0.10 6.02
N ALA A 133 -32.00 1.15 5.92
CA ALA A 133 -33.00 1.75 6.79
C ALA A 133 -34.43 1.43 6.32
N GLY A 134 -35.41 1.58 7.22
CA GLY A 134 -36.82 1.31 6.90
C GLY A 134 -37.47 2.27 5.89
N ASP A 135 -36.78 3.36 5.50
CA ASP A 135 -37.21 4.34 4.50
C ASP A 135 -36.57 4.11 3.11
N ASN A 136 -36.05 2.89 2.88
CA ASN A 136 -35.32 2.48 1.69
C ASN A 136 -34.00 3.23 1.43
N THR A 137 -33.55 4.09 2.34
CA THR A 137 -32.19 4.65 2.29
C THR A 137 -31.16 3.69 2.88
N ILE A 138 -29.88 3.89 2.59
CA ILE A 138 -28.79 3.14 3.21
C ILE A 138 -27.92 4.02 4.10
N SER A 139 -27.42 3.45 5.19
CA SER A 139 -26.30 3.97 5.95
C SER A 139 -25.04 3.17 5.64
N VAL A 140 -23.91 3.87 5.58
CA VAL A 140 -22.60 3.27 5.33
C VAL A 140 -21.66 3.67 6.46
N SER A 141 -20.94 2.71 7.02
CA SER A 141 -19.90 2.93 8.02
C SER A 141 -18.57 2.30 7.63
N ILE A 142 -17.47 2.98 7.95
CA ILE A 142 -16.09 2.54 7.70
C ILE A 142 -15.36 2.50 9.04
N GLY A 143 -14.81 1.36 9.43
CA GLY A 143 -14.16 1.18 10.74
C GLY A 143 -15.09 1.49 11.93
N GLY A 144 -16.41 1.28 11.76
CA GLY A 144 -17.43 1.60 12.77
C GLY A 144 -17.89 3.06 12.80
N ILE A 145 -17.30 3.95 11.98
CA ILE A 145 -17.67 5.36 11.90
C ILE A 145 -18.60 5.55 10.70
N ALA A 146 -19.79 6.10 10.92
CA ALA A 146 -20.76 6.37 9.87
C ALA A 146 -20.27 7.50 8.93
N VAL A 147 -20.24 7.21 7.63
CA VAL A 147 -19.87 8.17 6.57
C VAL A 147 -21.07 8.55 5.69
N VAL A 148 -22.11 7.71 5.66
CA VAL A 148 -23.41 8.05 5.06
C VAL A 148 -24.51 7.68 6.05
N GLN A 149 -25.46 8.59 6.24
CA GLN A 149 -26.69 8.37 7.01
C GLN A 149 -27.87 8.92 6.22
N GLY A 150 -28.57 8.06 5.49
CA GLY A 150 -29.65 8.47 4.61
C GLY A 150 -29.13 9.44 3.55
N THR A 151 -29.59 10.69 3.60
CA THR A 151 -29.19 11.74 2.65
C THR A 151 -28.05 12.64 3.13
N SER A 152 -27.56 12.42 4.34
CA SER A 152 -26.42 13.15 4.91
C SER A 152 -25.15 12.31 4.77
N PHE A 153 -24.01 12.97 4.53
CA PHE A 153 -22.73 12.31 4.43
C PHE A 153 -21.61 13.14 5.05
N GLU A 154 -20.53 12.45 5.43
CA GLU A 154 -19.30 13.02 5.93
C GLU A 154 -18.15 12.62 5.01
N GLN A 155 -17.24 13.56 4.73
CA GLN A 155 -16.05 13.28 3.93
C GLN A 155 -14.94 12.69 4.78
N VAL A 156 -14.16 11.81 4.18
CA VAL A 156 -12.95 11.22 4.76
C VAL A 156 -11.72 12.01 4.29
N ARG A 157 -10.76 12.18 5.19
CA ARG A 157 -9.50 12.87 4.95
C ARG A 157 -8.33 11.98 5.35
N VAL A 158 -7.23 12.06 4.60
CA VAL A 158 -5.94 11.48 5.03
C VAL A 158 -5.33 12.36 6.13
N SER A 159 -4.87 11.73 7.20
CA SER A 159 -4.10 12.34 8.30
C SER A 159 -2.68 11.78 8.34
N GLY A 160 -1.78 12.48 9.03
CA GLY A 160 -0.38 12.05 9.20
C GLY A 160 0.60 12.72 8.24
N GLY A 161 1.85 12.29 8.32
CA GLY A 161 2.96 12.81 7.50
C GLY A 161 2.95 12.21 6.10
N THR A 162 3.30 13.02 5.09
CA THR A 162 3.43 12.58 3.69
C THR A 162 4.84 12.07 3.35
N GLN A 163 5.77 12.21 4.30
CA GLN A 163 7.17 11.82 4.15
C GLN A 163 7.50 10.65 5.07
N LEU A 164 8.32 9.72 4.58
CA LEU A 164 8.68 8.49 5.29
C LEU A 164 9.33 8.77 6.65
N GLU A 165 10.18 9.78 6.70
CA GLU A 165 10.94 10.21 7.88
C GLU A 165 10.03 10.71 9.00
N THR A 166 8.85 11.20 8.64
CA THR A 166 7.86 11.71 9.59
C THR A 166 6.87 10.65 10.05
N ALA A 167 6.89 9.45 9.47
CA ALA A 167 5.90 8.41 9.72
C ALA A 167 5.79 8.01 11.19
N GLY A 168 6.91 7.98 11.92
CA GLY A 168 6.93 7.66 13.36
C GLY A 168 6.35 8.76 14.25
N ALA A 169 6.52 10.03 13.87
CA ALA A 169 6.00 11.17 14.62
C ALA A 169 4.56 11.53 14.26
N SER A 170 4.18 11.30 13.00
CA SER A 170 2.88 11.62 12.42
C SER A 170 2.37 10.41 11.63
N PRO A 171 1.81 9.38 12.30
CA PRO A 171 1.33 8.17 11.63
C PRO A 171 0.27 8.47 10.58
N VAL A 172 0.40 7.83 9.41
CA VAL A 172 -0.58 7.95 8.33
C VAL A 172 -1.86 7.23 8.71
N GLY A 173 -2.99 7.90 8.51
CA GLY A 173 -4.31 7.35 8.85
C GLY A 173 -5.43 8.09 8.14
N LEU A 174 -6.66 7.83 8.57
CA LEU A 174 -7.85 8.48 8.06
C LEU A 174 -8.65 9.08 9.22
N VAL A 175 -9.26 10.23 8.98
CA VAL A 175 -10.16 10.93 9.91
C VAL A 175 -11.35 11.49 9.15
N LEU A 176 -12.42 11.86 9.85
CA LEU A 176 -13.48 12.65 9.24
C LEU A 176 -12.95 14.06 8.94
N ALA A 177 -13.35 14.62 7.81
CA ALA A 177 -12.93 15.96 7.40
C ALA A 177 -13.50 17.04 8.34
N SER A 178 -14.70 16.81 8.87
CA SER A 178 -15.40 17.68 9.83
C SER A 178 -14.81 17.64 11.24
N ASP A 179 -14.26 16.50 11.66
CA ASP A 179 -13.55 16.34 12.95
C ASP A 179 -12.17 15.69 12.77
N PRO A 180 -11.15 16.47 12.38
CA PRO A 180 -9.78 16.00 12.23
C PRO A 180 -9.11 15.52 13.52
N SER A 181 -9.64 15.93 14.67
CA SER A 181 -9.18 15.53 16.01
C SER A 181 -9.92 14.32 16.56
N GLY A 182 -10.93 13.84 15.82
CA GLY A 182 -11.78 12.73 16.20
C GLY A 182 -11.10 11.37 16.10
N PRO A 183 -11.86 10.29 16.35
CA PRO A 183 -11.34 8.93 16.22
C PRO A 183 -10.91 8.64 14.78
N ALA A 184 -9.79 7.93 14.65
CA ALA A 184 -9.29 7.50 13.34
C ALA A 184 -10.24 6.47 12.70
N LEU A 185 -10.51 6.63 11.42
CA LEU A 185 -11.16 5.59 10.62
C LEU A 185 -10.12 4.49 10.36
N THR A 186 -10.39 3.30 10.88
CA THR A 186 -9.51 2.14 10.76
C THR A 186 -10.15 1.08 9.87
N PRO A 187 -10.10 1.25 8.53
CA PRO A 187 -10.60 0.23 7.63
C PRO A 187 -9.76 -1.05 7.80
N SER A 188 -10.44 -2.18 8.04
CA SER A 188 -9.79 -3.49 8.15
C SER A 188 -9.55 -4.15 6.80
N THR A 189 -10.28 -3.73 5.77
CA THR A 189 -10.26 -4.30 4.42
C THR A 189 -10.25 -3.19 3.35
N GLY A 190 -10.10 -3.59 2.09
CA GLY A 190 -10.09 -2.69 0.94
C GLY A 190 -8.72 -2.13 0.59
N GLU A 191 -8.66 -1.44 -0.55
CA GLU A 191 -7.43 -0.85 -1.09
C GLU A 191 -6.76 0.13 -0.11
N ILE A 192 -7.56 0.98 0.54
CA ILE A 192 -7.10 1.99 1.49
C ILE A 192 -6.45 1.36 2.72
N ALA A 193 -7.03 0.29 3.28
CA ALA A 193 -6.40 -0.44 4.39
C ALA A 193 -5.04 -1.01 3.99
N GLY A 194 -4.92 -1.49 2.75
CA GLY A 194 -3.65 -1.91 2.16
C GLY A 194 -2.63 -0.76 2.07
N LEU A 195 -3.02 0.37 1.50
CA LEU A 195 -2.15 1.54 1.34
C LEU A 195 -1.70 2.13 2.69
N VAL A 196 -2.63 2.31 3.64
CA VAL A 196 -2.32 2.80 5.00
C VAL A 196 -1.36 1.84 5.72
N SER A 197 -1.56 0.52 5.58
CA SER A 197 -0.64 -0.45 6.20
C SER A 197 0.77 -0.40 5.64
N LEU A 198 0.95 -0.08 4.35
CA LEU A 198 2.27 0.10 3.73
C LEU A 198 2.96 1.38 4.21
N LEU A 199 2.15 2.42 4.48
CA LEU A 199 2.57 3.71 5.04
C LEU A 199 2.62 3.72 6.58
N GLY A 200 2.61 2.55 7.22
CA GLY A 200 2.84 2.44 8.65
C GLY A 200 4.28 2.80 9.01
N ALA A 201 4.50 3.33 10.21
CA ALA A 201 5.85 3.49 10.75
C ALA A 201 6.53 2.13 10.97
N ALA A 202 7.85 2.11 11.00
CA ALA A 202 8.62 0.96 11.49
C ALA A 202 8.36 0.77 12.99
N ASN A 203 8.35 -0.49 13.44
CA ASN A 203 8.15 -0.82 14.84
C ASN A 203 9.15 -1.89 15.31
N ALA A 204 9.31 -2.01 16.64
CA ALA A 204 10.26 -2.96 17.21
C ALA A 204 9.91 -4.43 16.94
N SER A 205 8.67 -4.72 16.54
CA SER A 205 8.19 -6.06 16.22
C SER A 205 8.42 -6.44 14.75
N GLY A 206 8.91 -5.52 13.90
CA GLY A 206 9.08 -5.74 12.45
C GLY A 206 7.76 -5.95 11.70
N THR A 207 6.63 -5.53 12.31
CA THR A 207 5.28 -5.67 11.75
C THR A 207 4.73 -4.35 11.23
N GLY A 208 5.55 -3.29 11.22
CA GLY A 208 5.19 -1.96 10.76
C GLY A 208 4.98 -1.89 9.24
N GLY A 209 4.92 -0.67 8.72
CA GLY A 209 4.82 -0.46 7.28
C GLY A 209 6.07 -0.96 6.57
N ALA A 210 5.90 -1.82 5.56
CA ALA A 210 7.00 -2.52 4.91
C ALA A 210 8.07 -1.57 4.35
N LEU A 211 7.66 -0.39 3.87
CA LEU A 211 8.59 0.65 3.38
C LEU A 211 9.45 1.21 4.50
N ALA A 212 8.84 1.59 5.63
CA ALA A 212 9.54 2.15 6.78
C ALA A 212 10.43 1.11 7.49
N GLU A 213 9.98 -0.15 7.58
CA GLU A 213 10.79 -1.24 8.13
C GLU A 213 12.05 -1.48 7.29
N THR A 214 11.89 -1.53 5.96
CA THR A 214 13.03 -1.75 5.05
C THR A 214 14.05 -0.61 5.12
N THR A 215 13.60 0.64 5.20
CA THR A 215 14.53 1.78 5.39
C THR A 215 15.20 1.77 6.75
N ALA A 216 14.50 1.36 7.81
CA ALA A 216 15.12 1.17 9.13
C ALA A 216 16.22 0.10 9.11
N HIS A 217 16.04 -0.99 8.36
CA HIS A 217 17.09 -1.99 8.17
C HIS A 217 18.30 -1.46 7.38
N LEU A 218 18.09 -0.60 6.38
CA LEU A 218 19.18 0.09 5.69
C LEU A 218 19.94 1.04 6.62
N ASP A 219 19.25 1.78 7.48
CA ASP A 219 19.87 2.65 8.48
C ASP A 219 20.66 1.82 9.50
N GLN A 220 20.11 0.73 10.00
CA GLN A 220 20.80 -0.22 10.89
C GLN A 220 22.06 -0.79 10.25
N LEU A 221 22.00 -1.16 8.97
CA LEU A 221 23.16 -1.63 8.20
C LEU A 221 24.25 -0.54 8.14
N ALA A 222 23.90 0.68 7.74
CA ALA A 222 24.84 1.79 7.63
C ALA A 222 25.47 2.15 8.98
N THR A 223 24.67 2.23 10.04
CA THR A 223 25.16 2.43 11.41
C THR A 223 26.06 1.29 11.86
N GLY A 224 25.69 0.04 11.58
CA GLY A 224 26.47 -1.14 11.93
C GLY A 224 27.83 -1.18 11.25
N LEU A 225 27.88 -0.86 9.96
CA LEU A 225 29.12 -0.73 9.18
C LEU A 225 30.03 0.35 9.76
N ALA A 226 29.52 1.58 9.88
CA ALA A 226 30.31 2.70 10.37
C ALA A 226 30.83 2.44 11.79
N THR A 227 29.97 1.98 12.69
CA THR A 227 30.35 1.74 14.09
C THR A 227 31.41 0.66 14.21
N ARG A 228 31.22 -0.50 13.56
CA ARG A 228 32.14 -1.65 13.70
C ARG A 228 33.46 -1.41 13.00
N VAL A 229 33.44 -0.86 11.78
CA VAL A 229 34.67 -0.57 11.03
C VAL A 229 35.47 0.53 11.73
N ASN A 230 34.82 1.61 12.17
CA ASN A 230 35.51 2.70 12.87
C ASN A 230 36.08 2.25 14.21
N ALA A 231 35.37 1.40 14.96
CA ALA A 231 35.87 0.86 16.22
C ALA A 231 37.23 0.15 16.05
N ILE A 232 37.41 -0.60 14.96
CA ILE A 232 38.68 -1.26 14.66
C ILE A 232 39.69 -0.29 14.02
N SER A 233 39.26 0.53 13.05
CA SER A 233 40.11 1.51 12.35
C SER A 233 40.82 2.48 13.30
N ARG A 234 40.11 2.96 14.34
CA ARG A 234 40.70 3.85 15.35
C ARG A 234 41.84 3.24 16.16
N THR A 235 41.92 1.90 16.23
CA THR A 235 43.01 1.19 16.91
C THR A 235 44.27 1.06 16.04
N GLY A 236 44.14 1.36 14.74
CA GLY A 236 45.23 1.24 13.78
C GLY A 236 46.01 2.51 13.53
N VAL A 237 47.07 2.34 12.73
CA VAL A 237 47.91 3.39 12.18
C VAL A 237 47.82 3.38 10.66
N SER A 238 47.81 4.58 10.06
CA SER A 238 47.95 4.75 8.62
C SER A 238 49.42 4.66 8.17
N SER A 239 49.64 4.70 6.85
CA SER A 239 50.99 4.70 6.27
C SER A 239 51.83 5.95 6.62
N THR A 240 51.18 7.03 7.06
CA THR A 240 51.81 8.26 7.58
C THR A 240 52.02 8.26 9.09
N GLY A 241 51.52 7.23 9.80
CA GLY A 241 51.61 7.12 11.25
C GLY A 241 50.46 7.81 12.02
N ALA A 242 49.43 8.30 11.32
CA ALA A 242 48.25 8.86 11.97
C ALA A 242 47.42 7.75 12.64
N THR A 243 46.83 8.06 13.81
CA THR A 243 46.02 7.14 14.63
C THR A 243 44.64 7.73 14.90
N GLY A 244 43.71 6.92 15.43
CA GLY A 244 42.38 7.41 15.80
C GLY A 244 41.51 7.80 14.59
N LEU A 245 41.80 7.24 13.41
CA LEU A 245 41.13 7.56 12.17
C LEU A 245 39.82 6.78 12.02
N ASP A 246 38.74 7.51 11.76
CA ASP A 246 37.48 6.92 11.30
C ASP A 246 37.56 6.63 9.79
N PHE A 247 36.96 5.51 9.38
CA PHE A 247 36.87 5.11 7.97
C PHE A 247 35.57 5.60 7.34
N PHE A 248 34.46 5.55 8.09
CA PHE A 248 33.14 6.04 7.67
C PHE A 248 32.66 7.21 8.52
N ALA A 249 31.92 8.14 7.92
CA ALA A 249 31.09 9.10 8.62
C ALA A 249 29.61 8.80 8.38
N ILE A 250 28.77 9.08 9.37
CA ILE A 250 27.30 9.03 9.27
C ILE A 250 26.70 10.28 9.91
N GLY A 251 25.58 10.74 9.37
CA GLY A 251 24.75 11.83 9.88
C GLY A 251 23.43 11.34 10.48
N ALA A 252 22.44 12.22 10.52
CA ALA A 252 21.12 11.94 11.12
C ALA A 252 20.33 10.85 10.39
N SER A 253 20.56 10.65 9.10
CA SER A 253 19.97 9.57 8.28
C SER A 253 21.09 8.63 7.82
N PRO A 254 21.44 7.59 8.61
CA PRO A 254 22.64 6.79 8.39
C PRO A 254 22.79 6.22 6.97
N ALA A 255 21.73 5.65 6.40
CA ALA A 255 21.77 5.05 5.06
C ALA A 255 22.05 6.08 3.95
N LEU A 256 21.56 7.31 4.09
CA LEU A 256 21.75 8.38 3.11
C LEU A 256 23.07 9.13 3.27
N SER A 257 23.64 9.11 4.48
CA SER A 257 24.79 9.93 4.87
C SER A 257 26.07 9.13 5.11
N LEU A 258 26.02 7.80 4.93
CA LEU A 258 27.19 6.95 4.98
C LEU A 258 28.20 7.39 3.92
N THR A 259 29.37 7.86 4.36
CA THR A 259 30.42 8.37 3.48
C THR A 259 31.78 7.86 3.92
N VAL A 260 32.66 7.59 2.94
CA VAL A 260 34.04 7.17 3.19
C VAL A 260 34.88 8.42 3.50
N ILE A 261 35.55 8.46 4.65
CA ILE A 261 36.34 9.62 5.10
C ILE A 261 37.68 9.72 4.36
N PRO A 262 38.48 8.64 4.22
CA PRO A 262 39.78 8.75 3.56
C PRO A 262 39.62 9.05 2.05
N ALA A 263 40.14 10.19 1.61
CA ALA A 263 40.15 10.57 0.19
C ALA A 263 41.25 9.85 -0.61
N ASP A 264 42.28 9.36 0.08
CA ASP A 264 43.44 8.72 -0.53
C ASP A 264 44.00 7.59 0.36
N PRO A 265 44.85 6.69 -0.20
CA PRO A 265 45.39 5.55 0.53
C PRO A 265 46.18 5.86 1.80
N SER A 266 46.69 7.09 1.97
CA SER A 266 47.47 7.48 3.14
C SER A 266 46.63 7.74 4.38
N GLY A 267 45.31 7.95 4.20
CA GLY A 267 44.34 8.18 5.28
C GLY A 267 43.71 6.90 5.85
N VAL A 268 44.09 5.72 5.37
CA VAL A 268 43.51 4.44 5.82
C VAL A 268 44.40 3.80 6.87
N ALA A 269 43.83 3.45 8.03
CA ALA A 269 44.51 2.70 9.07
C ALA A 269 44.54 1.21 8.73
N THR A 270 45.72 0.67 8.38
CA THR A 270 45.86 -0.72 7.90
C THR A 270 46.64 -1.63 8.86
N GLY A 271 47.52 -1.07 9.69
CA GLY A 271 48.39 -1.82 10.60
C GLY A 271 48.25 -1.42 12.07
N ALA A 272 48.84 -2.20 12.97
CA ALA A 272 48.91 -1.93 14.41
C ALA A 272 50.02 -0.95 14.78
N ALA A 273 49.80 -0.16 15.84
CA ALA A 273 50.79 0.80 16.32
C ALA A 273 52.09 0.09 16.74
N GLY A 274 53.23 0.52 16.19
CA GLY A 274 54.55 -0.05 16.49
C GLY A 274 54.90 -1.34 15.71
N ALA A 275 54.00 -1.88 14.87
CA ALA A 275 54.24 -3.11 14.10
C ALA A 275 54.99 -2.88 12.76
N GLY A 276 55.20 -1.62 12.37
CA GLY A 276 55.90 -1.24 11.14
C GLY A 276 54.98 -1.06 9.92
N LYS A 277 55.53 -0.53 8.83
CA LYS A 277 54.77 -0.11 7.62
C LYS A 277 54.18 -1.26 6.79
N LEU A 278 54.64 -2.49 7.03
CA LEU A 278 54.20 -3.70 6.34
C LEU A 278 53.27 -4.55 7.23
N ASP A 279 52.62 -3.92 8.21
CA ASP A 279 51.61 -4.59 9.03
C ASP A 279 50.21 -4.43 8.43
N GLY A 280 49.48 -5.54 8.32
CA GLY A 280 48.10 -5.62 7.79
C GLY A 280 47.08 -6.09 8.82
N THR A 281 47.44 -6.15 10.11
CA THR A 281 46.61 -6.81 11.14
C THR A 281 45.29 -6.10 11.40
N VAL A 282 45.23 -4.77 11.26
CA VAL A 282 43.99 -4.01 11.43
C VAL A 282 43.08 -4.22 10.24
N ALA A 283 43.63 -4.24 9.02
CA ALA A 283 42.87 -4.58 7.82
C ALA A 283 42.29 -6.01 7.87
N ASP A 284 43.05 -6.99 8.39
CA ASP A 284 42.59 -8.37 8.58
C ASP A 284 41.47 -8.48 9.64
N LYS A 285 41.57 -7.72 10.73
CA LYS A 285 40.49 -7.65 11.72
C LYS A 285 39.21 -7.05 11.14
N ILE A 286 39.33 -6.03 10.27
CA ILE A 286 38.18 -5.42 9.60
C ILE A 286 37.55 -6.37 8.59
N SER A 287 38.34 -7.10 7.79
CA SER A 287 37.81 -8.05 6.81
C SER A 287 36.99 -9.17 7.46
N GLN A 288 37.29 -9.52 8.71
CA GLN A 288 36.59 -10.55 9.47
C GLN A 288 35.27 -10.08 10.10
N ILE A 289 34.94 -8.77 10.08
CA ILE A 289 33.69 -8.25 10.66
C ILE A 289 32.46 -8.94 10.08
N GLY A 290 32.42 -9.15 8.75
CA GLY A 290 31.29 -9.79 8.06
C GLY A 290 31.00 -11.21 8.54
N ASN A 291 32.02 -11.92 9.03
CA ASN A 291 31.92 -13.31 9.48
C ASN A 291 31.47 -13.46 10.94
N ALA A 292 31.46 -12.37 11.71
CA ALA A 292 31.12 -12.41 13.14
C ALA A 292 29.61 -12.58 13.36
N ALA A 293 29.22 -13.23 14.46
CA ALA A 293 27.83 -13.27 14.89
C ALA A 293 27.30 -11.84 15.14
N GLY A 294 26.11 -11.53 14.59
CA GLY A 294 25.54 -10.19 14.63
C GLY A 294 26.27 -9.16 13.77
N SER A 295 27.04 -9.60 12.75
CA SER A 295 27.61 -8.72 11.74
C SER A 295 26.53 -7.92 11.00
N PRO A 296 26.89 -6.78 10.39
CA PRO A 296 25.96 -6.04 9.55
C PRO A 296 25.40 -6.90 8.41
N ASP A 297 26.20 -7.79 7.84
CA ASP A 297 25.82 -8.77 6.83
C ASP A 297 24.74 -9.74 7.32
N ALA A 298 24.92 -10.31 8.53
CA ALA A 298 23.95 -11.22 9.12
C ALA A 298 22.62 -10.51 9.43
N ALA A 299 22.67 -9.27 9.93
CA ALA A 299 21.48 -8.48 10.17
C ALA A 299 20.74 -8.13 8.87
N TRP A 300 21.47 -7.74 7.83
CA TRP A 300 20.88 -7.46 6.51
C TRP A 300 20.26 -8.71 5.87
N SER A 301 20.97 -9.84 5.90
CA SER A 301 20.45 -11.11 5.38
C SER A 301 19.17 -11.54 6.10
N ALA A 302 19.11 -11.38 7.43
CA ALA A 302 17.91 -11.67 8.21
C ALA A 302 16.73 -10.76 7.80
N ALA A 303 16.98 -9.46 7.59
CA ALA A 303 15.96 -8.52 7.11
C ALA A 303 15.42 -8.90 5.71
N VAL A 304 16.32 -9.29 4.79
CA VAL A 304 15.93 -9.75 3.44
C VAL A 304 15.08 -11.02 3.52
N VAL A 305 15.46 -11.99 4.36
CA VAL A 305 14.67 -13.22 4.56
C VAL A 305 13.29 -12.89 5.15
N GLN A 306 13.23 -12.02 6.16
CA GLN A 306 11.96 -11.60 6.74
C GLN A 306 11.06 -10.92 5.71
N LEU A 307 11.61 -10.02 4.88
CA LEU A 307 10.87 -9.40 3.78
C LEU A 307 10.35 -10.45 2.79
N GLY A 308 11.18 -11.43 2.43
CA GLY A 308 10.78 -12.57 1.60
C GLY A 308 9.59 -13.34 2.16
N THR A 309 9.69 -13.77 3.42
CA THR A 309 8.59 -14.50 4.09
C THR A 309 7.32 -13.67 4.20
N ARG A 310 7.43 -12.36 4.42
CA ARG A 310 6.27 -11.44 4.45
C ARG A 310 5.62 -11.32 3.08
N ALA A 311 6.41 -11.23 2.01
CA ALA A 311 5.91 -11.19 0.64
C ALA A 311 5.14 -12.47 0.30
N ASP A 312 5.69 -13.64 0.63
CA ASP A 312 5.04 -14.94 0.37
C ASP A 312 3.70 -15.08 1.12
N VAL A 313 3.65 -14.65 2.39
CA VAL A 313 2.43 -14.67 3.20
C VAL A 313 1.36 -13.74 2.61
N GLU A 314 1.73 -12.51 2.25
CA GLU A 314 0.79 -11.53 1.66
C GLU A 314 0.32 -11.93 0.26
N SER A 315 1.17 -12.59 -0.53
CA SER A 315 0.82 -13.16 -1.84
C SER A 315 -0.18 -14.32 -1.71
N SER A 316 0.08 -15.22 -0.74
CA SER A 316 -0.83 -16.34 -0.43
C SER A 316 -2.18 -15.83 0.05
N GLN A 317 -2.19 -14.83 0.95
CA GLN A 317 -3.42 -14.22 1.44
C GLN A 317 -4.20 -13.53 0.31
N ALA A 318 -3.54 -12.78 -0.55
CA ALA A 318 -4.19 -12.12 -1.69
C ALA A 318 -4.86 -13.13 -2.64
N SER A 319 -4.23 -14.28 -2.86
CA SER A 319 -4.81 -15.36 -3.69
C SER A 319 -6.05 -15.98 -3.04
N LEU A 320 -6.03 -16.18 -1.72
CA LEU A 320 -7.18 -16.67 -0.96
C LEU A 320 -8.34 -15.67 -0.98
N ASP A 321 -8.05 -14.38 -0.78
CA ASP A 321 -9.06 -13.32 -0.80
C ASP A 321 -9.71 -13.20 -2.18
N SER A 322 -8.93 -13.34 -3.26
CA SER A 322 -9.45 -13.35 -4.63
C SER A 322 -10.39 -14.53 -4.88
N ALA A 323 -10.01 -15.74 -4.46
CA ALA A 323 -10.85 -16.93 -4.63
C ALA A 323 -12.15 -16.82 -3.81
N ALA A 324 -12.09 -16.26 -2.60
CA ALA A 324 -13.27 -16.00 -1.78
C ALA A 324 -14.19 -14.96 -2.43
N LEU A 325 -13.63 -13.91 -3.02
CA LEU A 325 -14.40 -12.90 -3.76
C LEU A 325 -15.11 -13.53 -4.96
N ASP A 326 -14.40 -14.32 -5.78
CA ASP A 326 -14.97 -14.98 -6.95
C ASP A 326 -16.12 -15.92 -6.57
N SER A 327 -15.96 -16.69 -5.49
CA SER A 327 -17.02 -17.54 -4.96
C SER A 327 -18.22 -16.74 -4.46
N ALA A 328 -18.00 -15.62 -3.79
CA ALA A 328 -19.08 -14.76 -3.29
C ALA A 328 -19.84 -14.09 -4.45
N THR A 329 -19.12 -13.60 -5.47
CA THR A 329 -19.72 -13.03 -6.68
C THR A 329 -20.51 -14.07 -7.46
N ALA A 330 -20.01 -15.30 -7.59
CA ALA A 330 -20.76 -16.39 -8.23
C ALA A 330 -22.07 -16.71 -7.49
N ALA A 331 -22.04 -16.76 -6.16
CA ALA A 331 -23.24 -16.98 -5.34
C ALA A 331 -24.23 -15.81 -5.42
N GLN A 332 -23.73 -14.57 -5.47
CA GLN A 332 -24.58 -13.40 -5.70
C GLN A 332 -25.26 -13.46 -7.07
N GLN A 333 -24.50 -13.73 -8.14
CA GLN A 333 -25.04 -13.84 -9.50
C GLN A 333 -26.07 -14.96 -9.64
N SER A 334 -25.93 -16.06 -8.91
CA SER A 334 -26.94 -17.13 -8.93
C SER A 334 -28.25 -16.74 -8.24
N LEU A 335 -28.21 -15.79 -7.29
CA LEU A 335 -29.39 -15.25 -6.61
C LEU A 335 -30.02 -14.09 -7.40
N GLU A 336 -29.19 -13.28 -8.06
CA GLU A 336 -29.61 -12.18 -8.94
C GLU A 336 -29.96 -12.65 -10.36
N SER A 337 -29.70 -13.93 -10.68
CA SER A 337 -30.14 -14.57 -11.92
C SER A 337 -31.66 -14.60 -11.91
N VAL A 338 -32.24 -13.60 -12.57
CA VAL A 338 -33.68 -13.43 -12.80
C VAL A 338 -34.33 -14.78 -13.09
N ASP A 339 -35.27 -15.19 -12.25
CA ASP A 339 -36.19 -16.26 -12.58
C ASP A 339 -36.95 -15.80 -13.83
N LEU A 340 -36.56 -16.32 -14.99
CA LEU A 340 -37.25 -16.13 -16.28
C LEU A 340 -38.76 -16.39 -16.12
N ASP A 341 -39.14 -17.22 -15.16
CA ASP A 341 -40.51 -17.52 -14.77
C ASP A 341 -41.25 -16.31 -14.17
N GLU A 342 -40.59 -15.46 -13.36
CA GLU A 342 -41.22 -14.27 -12.77
C GLU A 342 -41.29 -13.11 -13.78
N GLU A 343 -40.25 -12.95 -14.62
CA GLU A 343 -40.29 -11.98 -15.72
C GLU A 343 -41.34 -12.40 -16.78
N THR A 344 -41.44 -13.69 -17.12
CA THR A 344 -42.50 -14.20 -18.01
C THR A 344 -43.87 -14.17 -17.36
N MET A 345 -44.01 -14.42 -16.05
CA MET A 345 -45.29 -14.23 -15.33
C MET A 345 -45.74 -12.76 -15.36
N ASN A 346 -44.82 -11.80 -15.15
CA ASN A 346 -45.14 -10.38 -15.28
C ASN A 346 -45.48 -10.02 -16.71
N LEU A 347 -44.76 -10.55 -17.71
CA LEU A 347 -45.08 -10.36 -19.13
C LEU A 347 -46.46 -10.94 -19.48
N LEU A 348 -46.78 -12.13 -18.98
CA LEU A 348 -48.07 -12.79 -19.17
C LEU A 348 -49.19 -12.02 -18.48
N SER A 349 -48.94 -11.51 -17.28
CA SER A 349 -49.85 -10.63 -16.54
C SER A 349 -50.12 -9.33 -17.31
N TYR A 350 -49.09 -8.68 -17.84
CA TYR A 350 -49.24 -7.49 -18.69
C TYR A 350 -49.97 -7.81 -20.01
N GLN A 351 -49.71 -8.96 -20.63
CA GLN A 351 -50.46 -9.41 -21.80
C GLN A 351 -51.93 -9.68 -21.46
N HIS A 352 -52.23 -10.33 -20.34
CA HIS A 352 -53.60 -10.58 -19.90
C HIS A 352 -54.33 -9.29 -19.53
N ALA A 353 -53.66 -8.34 -18.87
CA ALA A 353 -54.20 -7.01 -18.59
C ALA A 353 -54.48 -6.24 -19.89
N TYR A 354 -53.59 -6.31 -20.88
CA TYR A 354 -53.78 -5.67 -22.18
C TYR A 354 -54.93 -6.31 -22.98
N GLN A 355 -55.03 -7.64 -22.97
CA GLN A 355 -56.16 -8.37 -23.58
C GLN A 355 -57.48 -8.12 -22.85
N GLY A 356 -57.46 -7.94 -21.53
CA GLY A 356 -58.62 -7.53 -20.75
C GLY A 356 -59.06 -6.11 -21.12
N ALA A 357 -58.11 -5.17 -21.17
CA ALA A 357 -58.37 -3.78 -21.55
C ALA A 357 -58.89 -3.67 -22.99
N SER A 358 -58.36 -4.46 -23.93
CA SER A 358 -58.84 -4.47 -25.32
C SER A 358 -60.25 -5.04 -25.44
N ARG A 359 -60.60 -6.08 -24.68
CA ARG A 359 -61.99 -6.59 -24.62
C ARG A 359 -62.95 -5.58 -24.00
N VAL A 360 -62.51 -4.85 -22.96
CA VAL A 360 -63.30 -3.76 -22.37
C VAL A 360 -63.49 -2.63 -23.38
N MET A 361 -62.48 -2.30 -24.17
CA MET A 361 -62.58 -1.32 -25.27
C MET A 361 -63.56 -1.79 -26.35
N SER A 362 -63.49 -3.05 -26.80
CA SER A 362 -64.46 -3.57 -27.78
C SER A 362 -65.89 -3.62 -27.24
N ALA A 363 -66.08 -3.96 -25.97
CA ALA A 363 -67.39 -3.92 -25.34
C ALA A 363 -67.91 -2.48 -25.20
N LEU A 364 -67.02 -1.51 -24.92
CA LEU A 364 -67.35 -0.09 -24.94
C LEU A 364 -67.70 0.40 -26.35
N GLU A 365 -66.97 -0.02 -27.38
CA GLU A 365 -67.29 0.26 -28.78
C GLU A 365 -68.65 -0.32 -29.18
N GLU A 366 -68.96 -1.54 -28.75
CA GLU A 366 -70.25 -2.18 -29.03
C GLU A 366 -71.41 -1.51 -28.27
N VAL A 367 -71.19 -1.09 -27.02
CA VAL A 367 -72.17 -0.28 -26.27
C VAL A 367 -72.34 1.10 -26.90
N LEU A 368 -71.26 1.74 -27.37
CA LEU A 368 -71.33 3.02 -28.09
C LEU A 368 -72.04 2.88 -29.43
N ASP A 369 -71.81 1.78 -30.16
CA ASP A 369 -72.48 1.48 -31.42
C ASP A 369 -73.97 1.17 -31.18
N GLN A 370 -74.31 0.44 -30.12
CA GLN A 370 -75.71 0.22 -29.72
C GLN A 370 -76.40 1.54 -29.33
N LEU A 371 -75.70 2.44 -28.63
CA LEU A 371 -76.23 3.77 -28.31
C LEU A 371 -76.40 4.62 -29.59
N ILE A 372 -75.42 4.61 -30.50
CA ILE A 372 -75.45 5.40 -31.73
C ILE A 372 -76.48 4.87 -32.74
N ASN A 373 -76.48 3.57 -33.03
CA ASN A 373 -77.30 2.95 -34.07
C ASN A 373 -78.66 2.44 -33.56
N HIS A 374 -78.83 2.16 -32.26
CA HIS A 374 -80.08 1.60 -31.73
C HIS A 374 -80.88 2.55 -30.82
N THR A 375 -80.28 3.63 -30.29
CA THR A 375 -81.05 4.68 -29.59
C THR A 375 -81.21 5.97 -30.39
N GLY A 376 -80.51 6.12 -31.53
CA GLY A 376 -80.62 7.26 -32.43
C GLY A 376 -81.78 7.21 -33.44
N HIS A 377 -82.58 6.15 -33.48
CA HIS A 377 -83.60 5.98 -34.53
C HIS A 377 -85.02 5.70 -33.99
N VAL A 378 -85.50 6.50 -33.04
CA VAL A 378 -86.95 6.66 -32.87
C VAL A 378 -87.32 8.13 -32.63
N GLY A 379 -87.86 8.76 -33.67
CA GLY A 379 -88.39 10.12 -33.73
C GLY A 379 -87.59 10.98 -34.71
N ILE A 380 -88.11 11.52 -35.81
CA ILE A 380 -89.49 11.78 -36.26
C ILE A 380 -89.43 12.13 -37.77
N THR A 381 -90.15 11.38 -38.60
CA THR A 381 -90.97 11.97 -39.67
C THR A 381 -92.40 12.07 -39.16
#